data_AF-A0A0N1LQM1-F1
#
_entry.id   AF-A0A0N1LQM1-F1
#
_cell.length_a   1.000
_cell.length_b   1.000
_cell.length_c   1.000
_cell.angle_alpha   90.00
_cell.angle_beta   90.00
_cell.angle_gamma   90.00
#
_symmetry.space_group_name_H-M   'P 1'
#
loop_
_entity.id
_entity.type
_entity.pdbx_description
1 polymer ?
#
loop_
_entity_poly.entity_id
_entity_poly.type
_entity_poly.pdbx_seq_one_letter_code
_entity_poly.pdbx_strand_id
1 'polypeptide(L)'
;MRLTQGCFSFLPDLTDEQISAQVQYALGKGWAVNLEFTDDPHPRNTYWEMWGLPMFDLQDAAGVMMELNECRKVYGDRYIRLSAFDSSHGWESVRLSFIVNRPKDEPGFRLDRQEVDGRNMRYTTRAYSADKPEGRRYGG
;
A
#
# COMPACT_ATOMS: atom_id res chain seq x y z
N MET A 1 -1.60 3.38 -16.11
CA MET A 1 -2.92 3.13 -15.44
C MET A 1 -2.84 3.63 -14.00
N ARG A 2 -3.93 3.60 -13.22
CA ARG A 2 -3.90 3.99 -11.79
C ARG A 2 -4.31 2.79 -10.94
N LEU A 3 -3.44 2.35 -10.04
CA LEU A 3 -3.75 1.26 -9.11
C LEU A 3 -4.84 1.70 -8.11
N THR A 4 -5.91 0.92 -7.98
CA THR A 4 -7.08 1.27 -7.17
C THR A 4 -7.20 0.50 -5.86
N GLN A 5 -6.14 -0.19 -5.42
CA GLN A 5 -6.06 -0.71 -4.05
C GLN A 5 -6.11 0.43 -3.03
N GLY A 6 -6.61 0.17 -1.81
CA GLY A 6 -6.77 1.17 -0.76
C GLY A 6 -8.06 1.98 -0.88
N CYS A 7 -8.66 2.33 0.27
CA CYS A 7 -10.04 2.80 0.36
C CYS A 7 -10.33 4.17 -0.28
N PHE A 8 -9.30 4.94 -0.65
CA PHE A 8 -9.46 6.29 -1.22
C PHE A 8 -8.87 6.45 -2.63
N SER A 9 -8.48 5.37 -3.30
CA SER A 9 -7.73 5.47 -4.58
C SER A 9 -8.52 5.99 -5.78
N PHE A 10 -9.85 6.13 -5.66
CA PHE A 10 -10.70 6.80 -6.64
C PHE A 10 -10.77 8.32 -6.46
N LEU A 11 -10.30 8.83 -5.31
CA LEU A 11 -10.07 10.25 -5.09
C LEU A 11 -8.70 10.65 -5.67
N PRO A 12 -8.44 11.96 -5.84
CA PRO A 12 -7.09 12.47 -6.01
C PRO A 12 -6.17 11.96 -4.89
N ASP A 13 -4.86 11.91 -5.16
CA ASP A 13 -3.88 11.55 -4.12
C ASP A 13 -3.99 12.51 -2.94
N LEU A 14 -4.02 11.94 -1.74
CA LEU A 14 -4.23 12.71 -0.51
C LEU A 14 -3.04 13.63 -0.25
N THR A 15 -3.32 14.87 0.15
CA THR A 15 -2.28 15.77 0.66
C THR A 15 -1.83 15.34 2.05
N ASP A 16 -0.69 15.85 2.51
CA ASP A 16 -0.16 15.50 3.83
C ASP A 16 -1.10 15.94 4.96
N GLU A 17 -1.84 17.04 4.80
CA GLU A 17 -2.87 17.48 5.74
C GLU A 17 -4.03 16.46 5.80
N GLN A 18 -4.44 15.94 4.64
CA GLN A 18 -5.50 14.93 4.56
C GLN A 18 -5.04 13.58 5.15
N ILE A 19 -3.80 13.17 4.88
CA ILE A 19 -3.22 11.96 5.46
C ILE A 19 -3.12 12.10 6.97
N SER A 20 -2.60 13.23 7.46
CA SER A 20 -2.49 13.53 8.90
C SER A 20 -3.85 13.45 9.59
N ALA A 21 -4.92 13.97 8.97
CA ALA A 21 -6.27 13.85 9.51
C ALA A 21 -6.76 12.37 9.58
N GLN A 22 -6.44 11.53 8.59
CA GLN A 22 -6.78 10.10 8.64
C GLN A 22 -5.98 9.35 9.72
N VAL A 23 -4.71 9.71 9.91
CA VAL A 23 -3.88 9.17 11.00
C VAL A 23 -4.48 9.56 12.35
N GLN A 24 -4.79 10.84 12.56
CA GLN A 24 -5.38 11.29 13.81
C GLN A 24 -6.72 10.60 14.10
N TYR A 25 -7.52 10.33 13.07
CA TYR A 25 -8.72 9.52 13.19
C TYR A 25 -8.42 8.10 13.68
N ALA A 26 -7.44 7.41 13.09
CA ALA A 26 -7.05 6.06 13.51
C ALA A 26 -6.51 6.02 14.95
N LEU A 27 -5.63 6.96 15.31
CA LEU A 27 -5.11 7.08 16.68
C LEU A 27 -6.23 7.39 17.68
N GLY A 28 -7.18 8.26 17.32
CA GLY A 28 -8.36 8.55 18.15
C GLY A 28 -9.31 7.36 18.33
N LYS A 29 -9.17 6.30 17.52
CA LYS A 29 -9.87 5.02 17.70
C LYS A 29 -9.05 4.00 18.50
N GLY A 30 -7.83 4.33 18.90
CA GLY A 30 -6.91 3.41 19.58
C GLY A 30 -6.33 2.35 18.65
N TRP A 31 -6.31 2.59 17.34
CA TRP A 31 -5.75 1.65 16.37
C TRP A 31 -4.25 1.87 16.21
N ALA A 32 -3.50 0.78 16.13
CA ALA A 32 -2.06 0.83 15.84
C ALA A 32 -1.86 1.14 14.35
N VAL A 33 -0.99 2.10 14.04
CA VAL A 33 -0.74 2.54 12.65
C VAL A 33 0.61 2.01 12.17
N ASN A 34 0.66 1.51 10.94
CA ASN A 34 1.91 1.10 10.31
C ASN A 34 2.01 1.58 8.86
N LEU A 35 3.25 1.62 8.38
CA LEU A 35 3.60 1.95 7.01
C LEU A 35 4.19 0.71 6.34
N GLU A 36 3.79 0.47 5.10
CA GLU A 36 4.30 -0.62 4.28
C GLU A 36 4.53 -0.13 2.86
N PHE A 37 5.49 -0.72 2.17
CA PHE A 37 5.83 -0.34 0.80
C PHE A 37 6.06 -1.54 -0.11
N THR A 38 5.84 -1.36 -1.40
CA THR A 38 6.12 -2.39 -2.41
C THR A 38 6.36 -1.77 -3.77
N ASP A 39 7.17 -2.44 -4.58
CA ASP A 39 7.27 -2.23 -6.02
C ASP A 39 6.68 -3.41 -6.82
N ASP A 40 6.00 -4.35 -6.17
CA ASP A 40 5.11 -5.34 -6.80
C ASP A 40 3.63 -5.01 -6.49
N PRO A 41 2.89 -4.39 -7.43
CA PRO A 41 1.52 -3.94 -7.20
C PRO A 41 0.48 -5.07 -7.31
N HIS A 42 0.91 -6.33 -7.44
CA HIS A 42 -0.01 -7.44 -7.66
C HIS A 42 -1.11 -7.52 -6.58
N PRO A 43 -2.40 -7.69 -6.95
CA PRO A 43 -3.50 -7.70 -5.97
C PRO A 43 -3.47 -8.87 -4.98
N ARG A 44 -2.63 -9.87 -5.24
CA ARG A 44 -2.38 -11.00 -4.32
C ARG A 44 -1.04 -10.92 -3.60
N ASN A 45 -0.29 -9.83 -3.78
CA ASN A 45 0.84 -9.52 -2.93
C ASN A 45 0.30 -9.00 -1.59
N THR A 46 0.01 -9.92 -0.67
CA THR A 46 -0.63 -9.62 0.61
C THR A 46 0.34 -8.95 1.59
N TYR A 47 1.59 -9.39 1.61
CA TYR A 47 2.63 -8.91 2.51
C TYR A 47 3.54 -7.94 1.78
N TRP A 48 3.40 -6.66 2.11
CA TRP A 48 4.30 -5.62 1.66
C TRP A 48 5.45 -5.49 2.66
N GLU A 49 6.54 -4.86 2.24
CA GLU A 49 7.69 -4.65 3.11
C GLU A 49 7.32 -3.64 4.20
N MET A 50 7.65 -3.98 5.44
CA MET A 50 7.34 -3.12 6.59
C MET A 50 8.36 -1.98 6.68
N TRP A 51 7.88 -0.75 6.86
CA TRP A 51 8.71 0.36 7.30
C TRP A 51 8.73 0.37 8.83
N GLY A 52 9.78 -0.21 9.40
CA GLY A 52 9.93 -0.32 10.85
C GLY A 52 8.88 -1.24 11.50
N LEU A 53 8.54 -0.95 12.75
CA LEU A 53 7.50 -1.65 13.50
C LEU A 53 6.19 -0.84 13.48
N PRO A 54 5.02 -1.49 13.65
CA PRO A 54 3.77 -0.76 13.87
C PRO A 54 3.90 0.18 15.07
N MET A 55 3.40 1.40 14.92
CA MET A 55 3.48 2.44 15.93
C MET A 55 2.30 2.30 16.89
N PHE A 56 2.58 1.67 18.03
CA PHE A 56 1.66 1.55 19.16
C PHE A 56 1.72 2.79 20.06
N ASP A 57 0.64 3.05 20.80
CA ASP A 57 0.54 4.07 21.86
C ASP A 57 0.83 5.53 21.44
N LEU A 58 0.92 5.82 20.13
CA LEU A 58 1.00 7.19 19.64
C LEU A 58 -0.33 7.93 19.85
N GLN A 59 -0.24 9.18 20.33
CA GLN A 59 -1.39 10.06 20.49
C GLN A 59 -1.46 11.17 19.43
N ASP A 60 -0.32 11.47 18.80
CA ASP A 60 -0.16 12.55 17.82
C ASP A 60 0.25 11.98 16.46
N ALA A 61 -0.49 12.38 15.41
CA ALA A 61 -0.20 12.03 14.03
C ALA A 61 1.19 12.50 13.56
N ALA A 62 1.78 13.52 14.18
CA ALA A 62 3.09 14.06 13.82
C ALA A 62 4.19 12.98 13.80
N GLY A 63 4.17 12.03 14.75
CA GLY A 63 5.13 10.91 14.78
C GLY A 63 5.03 10.01 13.55
N VAL A 64 3.80 9.63 13.17
CA VAL A 64 3.54 8.81 11.98
C VAL A 64 3.92 9.56 10.69
N MET A 65 3.60 10.86 10.63
CA MET A 65 3.92 11.68 9.46
C MET A 65 5.43 11.89 9.28
N MET A 66 6.19 11.94 10.38
CA MET A 66 7.65 11.96 10.33
C MET A 66 8.19 10.68 9.68
N GLU A 67 7.73 9.51 10.12
CA GLU A 67 8.12 8.21 9.55
C GLU A 67 7.70 8.07 8.07
N LEU A 68 6.52 8.58 7.71
CA LEU A 68 6.08 8.61 6.31
C LEU A 68 7.03 9.45 5.44
N ASN A 69 7.50 10.58 5.94
CA ASN A 69 8.44 11.42 5.22
C ASN A 69 9.80 10.75 5.06
N GLU A 70 10.31 10.05 6.07
CA GLU A 70 11.54 9.27 5.94
C GLU A 70 11.38 8.10 4.96
N CYS A 71 10.25 7.39 5.02
CA CYS A 71 9.93 6.31 4.08
C CYS A 71 9.88 6.82 2.63
N ARG A 72 9.25 7.98 2.37
CA ARG A 72 9.22 8.60 1.05
C ARG A 72 10.59 9.07 0.55
N LYS A 73 11.51 9.47 1.43
CA LYS A 73 12.88 9.81 1.02
C LYS A 73 13.63 8.60 0.46
N VAL A 74 13.39 7.41 1.02
CA VAL A 74 14.08 6.18 0.62
C VAL A 74 13.35 5.44 -0.51
N TYR A 75 12.01 5.42 -0.46
CA TYR A 75 11.15 4.59 -1.32
C TYR A 75 10.04 5.40 -2.00
N GLY A 76 10.27 6.69 -2.27
CA GLY A 76 9.31 7.60 -2.91
C GLY A 76 8.96 7.22 -4.35
N ASP A 77 9.71 6.31 -4.97
CA ASP A 77 9.43 5.70 -6.26
C ASP A 77 8.52 4.46 -6.19
N ARG A 78 8.13 4.02 -4.99
CA ARG A 78 7.33 2.81 -4.75
C ARG A 78 5.90 3.13 -4.30
N TYR A 79 5.04 2.12 -4.30
CA TYR A 79 3.78 2.23 -3.56
C TYR A 79 4.07 2.24 -2.07
N ILE A 80 3.51 3.19 -1.34
CA ILE A 80 3.49 3.19 0.12
C ILE A 80 2.02 3.22 0.54
N ARG A 81 1.65 2.30 1.45
CA ARG A 81 0.34 2.28 2.10
C ARG A 81 0.49 2.53 3.59
N LEU A 82 -0.52 3.20 4.13
CA LEU A 82 -0.73 3.32 5.56
C LEU A 82 -1.89 2.42 5.95
N SER A 83 -1.67 1.60 6.98
CA SER A 83 -2.69 0.72 7.54
C SER A 83 -2.91 1.00 9.02
N ALA A 84 -4.13 0.76 9.49
CA ALA A 84 -4.50 0.86 10.89
C ALA A 84 -5.13 -0.46 11.37
N PHE A 85 -4.55 -1.04 12.41
CA PHE A 85 -4.93 -2.32 13.00
C PHE A 85 -5.69 -2.11 14.31
N ASP A 86 -6.81 -2.81 14.46
CA ASP A 86 -7.64 -2.80 15.65
C ASP A 86 -7.50 -4.12 16.40
N SER A 87 -6.91 -4.05 17.60
CA SER A 87 -6.69 -5.19 18.49
C SER A 87 -7.88 -5.53 19.38
N SER A 88 -9.01 -4.82 19.24
CA SER A 88 -10.22 -5.11 19.99
C SER A 88 -10.70 -6.53 19.73
N HIS A 89 -11.06 -7.24 20.80
CA HIS A 89 -11.56 -8.61 20.72
C HIS A 89 -12.75 -8.72 19.76
N GLY A 90 -12.69 -9.72 18.87
CA GLY A 90 -13.70 -9.95 17.84
C GLY A 90 -13.48 -9.18 16.53
N TRP A 91 -12.49 -8.27 16.48
CA TRP A 91 -12.04 -7.67 15.22
C TRP A 91 -10.64 -8.16 14.82
N GLU A 92 -9.62 -7.87 15.64
CA GLU A 92 -8.23 -8.39 15.52
C GLU A 92 -7.66 -8.32 14.09
N SER A 93 -7.91 -7.19 13.40
CA SER A 93 -7.62 -7.03 11.97
C SER A 93 -7.51 -5.57 11.55
N VAL A 94 -7.10 -5.35 10.29
CA VAL A 94 -7.01 -4.02 9.66
C VAL A 94 -8.41 -3.40 9.54
N ARG A 95 -8.55 -2.15 9.99
CA ARG A 95 -9.77 -1.33 9.83
C ARG A 95 -9.68 -0.40 8.63
N LEU A 96 -8.47 0.06 8.34
CA LEU A 96 -8.21 1.10 7.36
C LEU A 96 -6.91 0.80 6.64
N SER A 97 -6.90 0.91 5.32
CA SER A 97 -5.70 0.81 4.48
C SER A 97 -5.87 1.70 3.27
N PHE A 98 -4.95 2.65 3.06
CA PHE A 98 -4.96 3.55 1.92
C PHE A 98 -3.56 3.87 1.41
N ILE A 99 -3.48 4.21 0.13
CA ILE A 99 -2.22 4.57 -0.54
C ILE A 99 -1.85 6.01 -0.19
N VAL A 100 -0.59 6.23 0.19
CA VAL A 100 -0.01 7.52 0.55
C VAL A 100 1.17 7.92 -0.34
N ASN A 101 1.66 6.99 -1.17
CA ASN A 101 2.65 7.26 -2.21
C ASN A 101 2.46 6.33 -3.39
N ARG A 102 2.80 6.79 -4.60
CA ARG A 102 2.72 6.01 -5.83
C ARG A 102 3.98 6.22 -6.67
N PRO A 103 4.40 5.22 -7.46
CA PRO A 103 5.32 5.46 -8.55
C PRO A 103 4.75 6.48 -9.53
N LYS A 104 5.66 7.21 -10.23
CA LYS A 104 5.29 8.27 -11.18
C LYS A 104 4.48 7.75 -12.37
N ASP A 105 4.81 6.57 -12.86
CA ASP A 105 4.09 5.89 -13.94
C ASP A 105 3.84 4.43 -13.57
N GLU A 106 2.61 3.96 -13.75
CA GLU A 106 2.20 2.58 -13.48
C GLU A 106 1.78 1.91 -14.81
N PRO A 107 2.56 0.97 -15.34
CA PRO A 107 2.28 0.34 -16.63
C PRO A 107 1.07 -0.61 -16.58
N GLY A 108 0.68 -1.09 -15.40
CA GLY A 108 -0.44 -1.99 -15.18
C GLY A 108 -0.05 -3.46 -15.26
N PHE A 109 -0.99 -4.26 -15.75
CA PHE A 109 -0.90 -5.72 -15.72
C PHE A 109 -1.11 -6.33 -17.11
N ARG A 110 -0.40 -7.43 -17.39
CA ARG A 110 -0.78 -8.38 -18.43
C ARG A 110 -1.65 -9.49 -17.82
N LEU A 111 -2.59 -9.98 -18.63
CA LEU A 111 -3.40 -11.15 -18.32
C LEU A 111 -2.95 -12.30 -19.24
N ASP A 112 -2.13 -13.19 -18.70
CA ASP A 112 -1.71 -14.40 -19.39
C ASP A 112 -2.87 -15.39 -19.41
N ARG A 113 -3.11 -16.03 -20.56
CA ARG A 113 -4.19 -17.00 -20.78
C ARG A 113 -3.59 -18.31 -21.28
N GLN A 114 -3.60 -19.34 -20.44
CA GLN A 114 -3.16 -20.69 -20.82
C GLN A 114 -4.37 -21.55 -21.11
N GLU A 115 -4.46 -22.07 -22.34
CA GLU A 115 -5.47 -23.07 -22.71
C GLU A 115 -5.19 -24.40 -21.98
N VAL A 116 -6.24 -25.01 -21.47
CA VAL A 116 -6.23 -26.35 -20.87
C VAL A 116 -7.40 -27.17 -21.43
N ASP A 117 -7.81 -28.24 -20.76
CA ASP A 117 -8.81 -29.18 -21.26
C ASP A 117 -10.12 -28.50 -21.72
N GLY A 118 -10.55 -28.79 -22.95
CA GLY A 118 -11.78 -28.25 -23.53
C GLY A 118 -11.69 -26.76 -23.85
N ARG A 119 -12.55 -25.96 -23.23
CA ARG A 119 -12.62 -24.48 -23.40
C ARG A 119 -12.19 -23.73 -22.13
N ASN A 120 -11.53 -24.43 -21.21
CA ASN A 120 -11.07 -23.87 -19.95
C ASN A 120 -9.77 -23.07 -20.16
N MET A 121 -9.59 -22.02 -19.36
CA MET A 121 -8.38 -21.20 -19.34
C MET A 121 -7.85 -21.07 -17.91
N ARG A 122 -6.54 -21.20 -17.74
CA ARG A 122 -5.85 -20.78 -16.51
C ARG A 122 -5.30 -19.37 -16.72
N TYR A 123 -5.65 -18.48 -15.80
CA TYR A 123 -5.25 -17.07 -15.85
C TYR A 123 -4.05 -16.81 -14.95
N THR A 124 -3.14 -15.96 -15.41
CA THR A 124 -2.12 -15.36 -14.54
C THR A 124 -2.10 -13.87 -14.78
N THR A 125 -2.34 -13.10 -13.72
CA THR A 125 -2.14 -11.65 -13.74
C THR A 125 -0.68 -11.37 -13.40
N ARG A 126 0.03 -10.62 -14.23
CA ARG A 126 1.42 -10.20 -13.96
C ARG A 126 1.55 -8.71 -14.11
N ALA A 127 2.15 -8.04 -13.13
CA ALA A 127 2.50 -6.63 -13.25
C ALA A 127 3.63 -6.48 -14.27
N TYR A 128 3.54 -5.51 -15.19
CA TYR A 128 4.64 -5.26 -16.14
C TYR A 128 5.91 -4.80 -15.41
N SER A 129 5.76 -4.12 -14.27
CA SER A 129 6.87 -3.68 -13.41
C SER A 129 7.66 -4.87 -12.84
N ALA A 130 7.01 -6.00 -12.57
CA ALA A 130 7.61 -7.20 -11.99
C ALA A 130 8.45 -8.04 -12.98
N ASP A 131 8.49 -7.67 -14.27
CA ASP A 131 9.46 -8.25 -15.21
C ASP A 131 10.90 -7.75 -14.96
N LYS A 132 11.06 -6.70 -14.13
CA LYS A 132 12.34 -6.18 -13.67
C LYS A 132 12.67 -6.66 -12.25
N PRO A 133 13.97 -6.76 -11.89
CA PRO A 133 14.39 -7.00 -10.52
C PRO A 133 13.81 -5.96 -9.55
N GLU A 134 13.59 -6.38 -8.31
CA GLU A 134 13.20 -5.50 -7.21
C GLU A 134 14.14 -4.29 -7.09
N GLY A 135 13.58 -3.13 -6.76
CA GLY A 135 14.29 -1.86 -6.65
C GLY A 135 14.64 -1.22 -8.00
N ARG A 136 14.28 -1.84 -9.13
CA ARG A 136 14.45 -1.27 -10.49
C ARG A 136 13.14 -1.23 -11.28
N ARG A 137 12.00 -1.42 -10.60
CA ARG A 137 10.70 -1.64 -11.23
C ARG A 137 10.02 -0.35 -11.73
N TYR A 138 10.14 0.76 -10.99
CA TYR A 138 9.42 2.02 -11.26
C TYR A 138 10.28 3.25 -11.59
N GLY A 139 11.57 3.05 -11.81
CA GLY A 139 12.51 4.11 -12.09
C GLY A 139 13.82 3.83 -11.39
N GLY A 140 14.91 4.03 -12.13
CA GLY A 140 16.26 4.22 -11.65
C GLY A 140 16.86 5.38 -12.45
#